data_AF-A0A843LA17-F1
#
_entry.id   AF-A0A843LA17-F1
#
_cell.length_a   1.000
_cell.length_b   1.000
_cell.length_c   1.000
_cell.angle_alpha   90.00
_cell.angle_beta   90.00
_cell.angle_gamma   90.00
#
_symmetry.space_group_name_H-M   'P 1'
#
loop_
_entity.id
_entity.type
_entity.pdbx_description
1 polymer ?
#
loop_
_entity_poly.entity_id
_entity_poly.type
_entity_poly.pdbx_seq_one_letter_code
_entity_poly.pdbx_strand_id
1 'polypeptide(L)'
;MKVFGIDIIKGSVRSRSRRPVYALCRMEDGEMLDVQEVTAFRLQRLLTAEQPEILAVDSLQEIAADQHELYAFLQSLPPSTKLVQVTGGERTESLGKVAARYNINFNRFDPYAEARTIARVASLGAGVQVIAFENTTDIVVSRHRSPGPGGWSQNRYARKIHGAVMQKGREIEARLRGAGLDYEKKETKAFGGCSRVAFRVAAPREMVPVHPSRGADVQVRVTGRRLDRIRFEPLSGRPRYLIVGLDPGTTTGIAAVDLDGNLVLLTSSRQMTMSEIVEEIYRAGKPLIVASDVQPMPYSVEKVRRAFNAIAYTPKQPLPVETKYELTAAFTYTNDHERDALSAALDAYRSLQSKFRNITKRVGPGFDLDEVRARVLRGQPLDTVIEDMQGAPLPITEAEPAAPAPERSVDDERVMALDGMVKRLRSYVQELQDTLRERDRE
;
A
#
# COMPACT_ATOMS: atom_id res chain seq x y z
N MET A 1 -1.24 12.59 13.63
CA MET A 1 -1.39 11.18 13.23
C MET A 1 -1.37 10.26 14.45
N LYS A 2 -2.47 9.54 14.69
CA LYS A 2 -2.59 8.60 15.82
C LYS A 2 -2.41 7.15 15.37
N VAL A 3 -1.44 6.45 15.96
CA VAL A 3 -1.04 5.09 15.57
C VAL A 3 -1.02 4.16 16.78
N PHE A 4 -1.68 3.02 16.67
CA PHE A 4 -1.60 1.94 17.66
C PHE A 4 -0.73 0.82 17.10
N GLY A 5 0.31 0.42 17.82
CA GLY A 5 1.06 -0.81 17.53
C GLY A 5 0.73 -1.87 18.56
N ILE A 6 0.50 -3.10 18.10
CA ILE A 6 0.24 -4.23 19.00
C ILE A 6 1.18 -5.39 18.72
N ASP A 7 1.41 -6.20 19.75
CA ASP A 7 2.14 -7.46 19.70
C ASP A 7 1.56 -8.44 20.75
N ILE A 8 1.62 -9.75 20.53
CA ILE A 8 1.11 -10.75 21.49
C ILE A 8 2.11 -11.00 22.64
N ILE A 9 1.67 -10.71 23.88
CA ILE A 9 2.42 -11.09 25.08
C ILE A 9 2.25 -12.58 25.39
N LYS A 10 1.00 -13.06 25.36
CA LYS A 10 0.62 -14.42 25.75
C LYS A 10 -0.72 -14.83 25.17
N GLY A 11 -0.94 -16.14 25.06
CA GLY A 11 -2.15 -16.69 24.47
C GLY A 11 -2.10 -16.70 22.95
N SER A 12 -3.22 -17.01 22.31
CA SER A 12 -3.31 -17.02 20.84
C SER A 12 -4.76 -16.86 20.42
N VAL A 13 -4.98 -16.19 19.28
CA VAL A 13 -6.29 -16.13 18.63
C VAL A 13 -6.84 -17.52 18.28
N ARG A 14 -5.96 -18.51 18.04
CA ARG A 14 -6.35 -19.90 17.76
C ARG A 14 -6.75 -20.67 19.02
N SER A 15 -6.39 -20.20 20.21
CA SER A 15 -6.66 -20.91 21.45
C SER A 15 -8.04 -20.57 22.00
N ARG A 16 -8.87 -21.60 22.21
CA ARG A 16 -10.19 -21.44 22.84
C ARG A 16 -10.12 -21.16 24.35
N SER A 17 -9.06 -21.60 25.02
CA SER A 17 -8.89 -21.48 26.47
C SER A 17 -7.98 -20.33 26.90
N ARG A 18 -6.96 -20.00 26.10
CA ARG A 18 -6.01 -18.91 26.40
C ARG A 18 -6.11 -17.81 25.36
N ARG A 19 -7.10 -16.94 25.56
CA ARG A 19 -7.29 -15.76 24.70
C ARG A 19 -6.05 -14.86 24.70
N PRO A 20 -5.77 -14.18 23.58
CA PRO A 20 -4.58 -13.36 23.46
C PRO A 20 -4.67 -12.12 24.36
N VAL A 21 -3.52 -11.78 24.89
CA VAL A 21 -3.27 -10.53 25.60
C VAL A 21 -2.16 -9.81 24.85
N TYR A 22 -2.40 -8.55 24.53
CA TYR A 22 -1.55 -7.75 23.67
C TYR A 22 -0.79 -6.71 24.48
N ALA A 23 0.46 -6.46 24.09
CA ALA A 23 1.12 -5.20 24.38
C ALA A 23 0.54 -4.17 23.40
N LEU A 24 -0.04 -3.08 23.91
CA LEU A 24 -0.54 -1.98 23.09
C LEU A 24 0.34 -0.77 23.33
N CYS A 25 1.02 -0.33 22.28
CA CYS A 25 1.71 0.95 22.21
C CYS A 25 0.79 1.99 21.55
N ARG A 26 0.61 3.14 22.21
CA ARG A 26 -0.07 4.28 21.61
C ARG A 26 0.94 5.35 21.23
N MET A 27 0.83 5.81 20.00
CA MET A 27 1.62 6.91 19.47
C MET A 27 0.74 8.00 18.87
N GLU A 28 1.16 9.25 19.05
CA GLU A 28 0.52 10.44 18.49
C GLU A 28 1.60 11.38 17.98
N ASP A 29 1.51 11.78 16.71
CA ASP A 29 2.45 12.69 16.04
C ASP A 29 3.92 12.29 16.15
N GLY A 30 4.18 10.98 16.19
CA GLY A 30 5.53 10.44 16.31
C GLY A 30 6.05 10.38 17.76
N GLU A 31 5.28 10.78 18.76
CA GLU A 31 5.64 10.61 20.16
C GLU A 31 4.91 9.40 20.76
N MET A 32 5.58 8.70 21.68
CA MET A 32 4.96 7.60 22.42
C MET A 32 4.21 8.17 23.61
N LEU A 33 2.92 7.87 23.70
CA LEU A 33 2.10 8.27 24.84
C LEU A 33 2.21 7.24 25.97
N ASP A 34 1.94 5.98 25.67
CA ASP A 34 2.01 4.90 26.65
C ASP A 34 2.17 3.52 25.99
N VAL A 35 2.58 2.54 26.82
CA VAL A 35 2.54 1.12 26.48
C VAL A 35 1.89 0.37 27.64
N GLN A 36 0.86 -0.42 27.35
CA GLN A 36 0.10 -1.14 28.38
C GLN A 36 -0.31 -2.54 27.92
N GLU A 37 -0.51 -3.46 28.87
CA GLU A 37 -1.11 -4.77 28.62
C GLU A 37 -2.63 -4.63 28.44
N VAL A 38 -3.18 -5.15 27.34
CA VAL A 38 -4.62 -5.12 27.06
C VAL A 38 -5.16 -6.46 26.57
N THR A 39 -6.36 -6.81 27.01
CA THR A 39 -7.09 -7.94 26.43
C THR A 39 -7.70 -7.56 25.08
N ALA A 40 -8.03 -8.54 24.24
CA ALA A 40 -8.74 -8.29 22.98
C ALA A 40 -10.01 -7.42 23.14
N PHE A 41 -10.76 -7.63 24.22
CA PHE A 41 -11.96 -6.84 24.52
C PHE A 41 -11.63 -5.37 24.86
N ARG A 42 -10.59 -5.15 25.69
CA ARG A 42 -10.13 -3.79 26.02
C ARG A 42 -9.57 -3.10 24.78
N LEU A 43 -8.79 -3.80 23.95
CA LEU A 43 -8.28 -3.28 22.67
C LEU A 43 -9.42 -2.78 21.77
N GLN A 44 -10.45 -3.59 21.56
CA GLN A 44 -11.63 -3.21 20.76
C GLN A 44 -12.35 -1.96 21.29
N ARG A 45 -12.48 -1.83 22.62
CA ARG A 45 -13.04 -0.62 23.24
C ARG A 45 -12.18 0.60 22.99
N LEU A 46 -10.86 0.47 23.10
CA LEU A 46 -9.91 1.57 22.85
C LEU A 46 -9.91 1.99 21.37
N LEU A 47 -9.91 1.03 20.45
CA LEU A 47 -10.03 1.32 19.01
C LEU A 47 -11.31 2.09 18.69
N THR A 48 -12.44 1.69 19.29
CA THR A 48 -13.73 2.37 19.06
C THR A 48 -13.77 3.78 19.66
N ALA A 49 -13.18 3.95 20.85
CA ALA A 49 -13.20 5.22 21.58
C ALA A 49 -12.21 6.25 21.03
N GLU A 50 -11.01 5.80 20.67
CA GLU A 50 -9.90 6.68 20.27
C GLU A 50 -9.75 6.79 18.75
N GLN A 51 -10.33 5.88 17.98
CA GLN A 51 -10.33 5.85 16.50
C GLN A 51 -8.97 6.21 15.88
N PRO A 52 -7.89 5.45 16.17
CA PRO A 52 -6.60 5.72 15.58
C PRO A 52 -6.66 5.62 14.05
N GLU A 53 -5.83 6.38 13.36
CA GLU A 53 -5.73 6.31 11.90
C GLU A 53 -5.13 4.97 11.45
N ILE A 54 -4.20 4.44 12.25
CA ILE A 54 -3.51 3.17 11.96
C ILE A 54 -3.56 2.24 13.18
N LEU A 55 -3.94 1.00 12.94
CA LEU A 55 -3.62 -0.14 13.80
C LEU A 55 -2.55 -0.98 13.10
N ALA A 56 -1.35 -1.04 13.67
CA ALA A 56 -0.20 -1.72 13.13
C ALA A 56 0.06 -3.04 13.88
N VAL A 57 0.37 -4.08 13.11
CA VAL A 57 0.74 -5.43 13.59
C VAL A 57 2.00 -5.90 12.85
N ASP A 58 2.77 -6.79 13.46
CA ASP A 58 3.84 -7.50 12.77
C ASP A 58 3.28 -8.60 11.85
N SER A 59 2.18 -9.25 12.24
CA SER A 59 1.59 -10.40 11.59
C SER A 59 0.07 -10.40 11.75
N LEU A 60 -0.64 -10.66 10.64
CA LEU A 60 -2.10 -10.80 10.68
C LEU A 60 -2.58 -11.97 11.55
N GLN A 61 -1.70 -12.96 11.81
CA GLN A 61 -2.02 -14.10 12.66
C GLN A 61 -2.16 -13.71 14.13
N GLU A 62 -1.73 -12.51 14.52
CA GLU A 62 -1.90 -12.01 15.88
C GLU A 62 -3.35 -11.60 16.19
N ILE A 63 -4.10 -11.22 15.16
CA ILE A 63 -5.45 -10.66 15.29
C ILE A 63 -6.52 -11.59 14.77
N ALA A 64 -6.17 -12.53 13.89
CA ALA A 64 -7.12 -13.45 13.27
C ALA A 64 -6.49 -14.83 13.03
N ALA A 65 -7.23 -15.89 13.34
CA ALA A 65 -6.78 -17.25 13.07
C ALA A 65 -6.82 -17.61 11.57
N ASP A 66 -7.80 -17.05 10.85
CA ASP A 66 -8.09 -17.30 9.44
C ASP A 66 -8.63 -16.04 8.73
N GLN A 67 -8.87 -16.16 7.42
CA GLN A 67 -9.41 -15.05 6.62
C GLN A 67 -10.81 -14.61 7.08
N HIS A 68 -11.66 -15.53 7.54
CA HIS A 68 -13.02 -15.19 7.98
C HIS A 68 -13.01 -14.32 9.24
N GLU A 69 -12.18 -14.70 10.22
CA GLU A 69 -11.94 -13.90 11.42
C GLU A 69 -11.31 -12.56 11.09
N LEU A 70 -10.39 -12.50 10.12
CA LEU A 70 -9.79 -11.25 9.67
C LEU A 70 -10.83 -10.29 9.06
N TYR A 71 -11.73 -10.79 8.22
CA TYR A 71 -12.85 -9.99 7.70
C TYR A 71 -13.75 -9.48 8.84
N ALA A 72 -14.04 -10.32 9.83
CA ALA A 72 -14.86 -9.93 10.98
C ALA A 72 -14.15 -8.85 11.83
N PHE A 73 -12.84 -8.98 12.03
CA PHE A 73 -12.01 -8.02 12.74
C PHE A 73 -11.98 -6.68 12.00
N LEU A 74 -11.66 -6.66 10.71
CA LEU A 74 -11.67 -5.44 9.89
C LEU A 74 -13.06 -4.77 9.84
N GLN A 75 -14.13 -5.56 9.83
CA GLN A 75 -15.50 -5.04 9.92
C GLN A 75 -15.82 -4.42 11.29
N SER A 76 -15.16 -4.88 12.37
CA SER A 76 -15.31 -4.34 13.72
C SER A 76 -14.56 -3.03 13.95
N LEU A 77 -13.50 -2.79 13.18
CA LEU A 77 -12.72 -1.55 13.27
C LEU A 77 -13.56 -0.31 12.94
N PRO A 78 -13.20 0.85 13.52
CA PRO A 78 -13.70 2.14 13.06
C PRO A 78 -13.45 2.30 11.56
N PRO A 79 -14.38 2.92 10.80
CA PRO A 79 -14.22 3.06 9.35
C PRO A 79 -12.95 3.80 8.91
N SER A 80 -12.48 4.75 9.72
CA SER A 80 -11.25 5.54 9.48
C SER A 80 -9.96 4.82 9.84
N THR A 81 -10.03 3.72 10.61
CA THR A 81 -8.84 3.00 11.09
C THR A 81 -8.36 2.02 10.04
N LYS A 82 -7.13 2.22 9.56
CA LYS A 82 -6.45 1.31 8.64
C LYS A 82 -5.69 0.24 9.40
N LEU A 83 -5.87 -1.02 9.03
CA LEU A 83 -5.01 -2.10 9.51
C LEU A 83 -3.75 -2.16 8.65
N VAL A 84 -2.58 -2.12 9.28
CA VAL A 84 -1.27 -2.13 8.62
C VAL A 84 -0.45 -3.31 9.13
N GLN A 85 0.08 -4.11 8.22
CA GLN A 85 1.10 -5.10 8.52
C GLN A 85 2.49 -4.50 8.22
N VAL A 86 3.31 -4.30 9.25
CA VAL A 86 4.59 -3.59 9.09
C VAL A 86 5.65 -4.43 8.39
N THR A 87 5.52 -5.75 8.45
CA THR A 87 6.46 -6.73 7.88
C THR A 87 6.28 -6.97 6.38
N GLY A 88 5.29 -6.36 5.74
CA GLY A 88 5.00 -6.56 4.31
C GLY A 88 3.69 -7.31 4.07
N GLY A 89 3.43 -7.65 2.81
CA GLY A 89 2.18 -8.26 2.34
C GLY A 89 2.37 -9.71 1.93
N GLU A 90 2.33 -9.98 0.62
CA GLU A 90 2.49 -11.34 0.08
C GLU A 90 3.86 -11.96 0.40
N ARG A 91 4.91 -11.13 0.41
CA ARG A 91 6.24 -11.51 0.90
C ARG A 91 6.51 -10.72 2.18
N THR A 92 6.76 -11.44 3.26
CA THR A 92 7.05 -10.84 4.56
C THR A 92 8.54 -10.82 4.85
N GLU A 93 8.97 -9.78 5.55
CA GLU A 93 10.31 -9.62 6.11
C GLU A 93 10.21 -9.60 7.64
N SER A 94 11.29 -9.89 8.36
CA SER A 94 11.26 -9.78 9.82
C SER A 94 11.10 -8.33 10.27
N LEU A 95 10.40 -8.08 11.38
CA LEU A 95 10.29 -6.75 12.00
C LEU A 95 11.66 -6.08 12.21
N GLY A 96 12.68 -6.88 12.56
CA GLY A 96 14.06 -6.40 12.69
C GLY A 96 14.65 -5.78 11.42
N LYS A 97 14.35 -6.33 10.23
CA LYS A 97 14.79 -5.76 8.95
C LYS A 97 14.07 -4.44 8.67
N VAL A 98 12.76 -4.40 8.91
CA VAL A 98 11.96 -3.18 8.72
C VAL A 98 12.44 -2.07 9.67
N ALA A 99 12.68 -2.38 10.94
CA ALA A 99 13.18 -1.42 11.93
C ALA A 99 14.59 -0.91 11.57
N ALA A 100 15.47 -1.79 11.07
CA ALA A 100 16.82 -1.41 10.66
C ALA A 100 16.82 -0.35 9.54
N ARG A 101 15.85 -0.37 8.63
CA ARG A 101 15.66 0.67 7.59
C ARG A 101 15.46 2.07 8.18
N TYR A 102 14.89 2.15 9.37
CA TYR A 102 14.67 3.42 10.08
C TYR A 102 15.72 3.69 11.16
N ASN A 103 16.81 2.92 11.16
CA ASN A 103 17.87 2.93 12.17
C ASN A 103 17.35 2.68 13.60
N ILE A 104 16.34 1.81 13.75
CA ILE A 104 15.71 1.48 15.04
C ILE A 104 16.20 0.11 15.51
N ASN A 105 16.79 0.09 16.71
CA ASN A 105 17.18 -1.14 17.41
C ASN A 105 16.23 -1.40 18.58
N PHE A 106 15.87 -2.67 18.79
CA PHE A 106 14.98 -3.09 19.86
C PHE A 106 15.27 -4.53 20.29
N ASN A 107 14.78 -4.90 21.48
CA ASN A 107 14.84 -6.26 21.97
C ASN A 107 13.67 -7.08 21.40
N ARG A 108 13.97 -8.07 20.55
CA ARG A 108 12.99 -8.96 19.91
C ARG A 108 12.36 -9.99 20.85
N PHE A 109 12.83 -10.05 22.10
CA PHE A 109 12.27 -10.95 23.12
C PHE A 109 11.36 -10.22 24.11
N ASP A 110 11.16 -8.91 23.93
CA ASP A 110 10.27 -8.09 24.74
C ASP A 110 9.06 -7.63 23.91
N PRO A 111 7.87 -8.23 24.09
CA PRO A 111 6.65 -7.85 23.37
C PRO A 111 6.31 -6.36 23.48
N TYR A 112 6.66 -5.71 24.59
CA TYR A 112 6.46 -4.28 24.75
C TYR A 112 7.39 -3.47 23.85
N ALA A 113 8.63 -3.94 23.63
CA ALA A 113 9.56 -3.34 22.68
C ALA A 113 9.14 -3.60 21.23
N GLU A 114 8.58 -4.77 20.92
CA GLU A 114 8.05 -5.07 19.59
C GLU A 114 6.86 -4.18 19.26
N ALA A 115 5.86 -4.09 20.15
CA ALA A 115 4.71 -3.19 19.99
C ALA A 115 5.12 -1.71 19.81
N ARG A 116 6.12 -1.23 20.57
CA ARG A 116 6.70 0.11 20.38
C ARG A 116 7.30 0.28 19.00
N THR A 117 8.07 -0.71 18.55
CA THR A 117 8.76 -0.67 17.26
C THR A 117 7.74 -0.70 16.12
N ILE A 118 6.72 -1.56 16.20
CA ILE A 118 5.62 -1.67 15.23
C ILE A 118 4.90 -0.34 15.08
N ALA A 119 4.51 0.31 16.19
CA ALA A 119 3.88 1.63 16.16
C ALA A 119 4.81 2.68 15.51
N ARG A 120 6.10 2.66 15.88
CA ARG A 120 7.09 3.62 15.40
C ARG A 120 7.32 3.50 13.89
N VAL A 121 7.59 2.30 13.37
CA VAL A 121 7.82 2.12 11.93
C VAL A 121 6.57 2.42 11.11
N ALA A 122 5.38 2.04 11.60
CA ALA A 122 4.11 2.40 10.95
C ALA A 122 3.92 3.93 10.90
N SER A 123 4.29 4.65 11.97
CA SER A 123 4.22 6.12 11.99
C SER A 123 5.18 6.78 10.98
N LEU A 124 6.22 6.07 10.54
CA LEU A 124 7.17 6.53 9.53
C LEU A 124 6.78 6.09 8.10
N GLY A 125 5.59 5.52 7.93
CA GLY A 125 5.07 5.08 6.63
C GLY A 125 5.55 3.70 6.18
N ALA A 126 6.08 2.88 7.10
CA ALA A 126 6.45 1.50 6.83
C ALA A 126 5.23 0.57 6.81
N GLY A 127 5.33 -0.51 6.03
CA GLY A 127 4.32 -1.56 5.98
C GLY A 127 3.32 -1.42 4.84
N VAL A 128 2.35 -2.34 4.85
CA VAL A 128 1.27 -2.41 3.86
C VAL A 128 -0.08 -2.34 4.55
N GLN A 129 -1.01 -1.57 3.98
CA GLN A 129 -2.41 -1.58 4.36
C GLN A 129 -3.07 -2.88 3.89
N VAL A 130 -3.86 -3.46 4.78
CA VAL A 130 -4.60 -4.71 4.54
C VAL A 130 -6.00 -4.34 4.07
N ILE A 131 -6.28 -4.56 2.78
CA ILE A 131 -7.55 -4.18 2.14
C ILE A 131 -8.38 -5.43 1.89
N ALA A 132 -9.54 -5.47 2.53
CA ALA A 132 -10.46 -6.60 2.50
C ALA A 132 -11.84 -6.25 1.93
N PHE A 133 -12.11 -4.97 1.70
CA PHE A 133 -13.41 -4.49 1.23
C PHE A 133 -13.27 -3.73 -0.08
N GLU A 134 -14.28 -3.87 -0.92
CA GLU A 134 -14.47 -3.04 -2.11
C GLU A 134 -14.88 -1.62 -1.71
N ASN A 135 -14.81 -0.68 -2.67
CA ASN A 135 -15.39 0.66 -2.55
C ASN A 135 -16.92 0.63 -2.67
N THR A 136 -17.56 -0.33 -2.01
CA THR A 136 -19.01 -0.52 -1.99
C THR A 136 -19.44 -0.95 -0.59
N THR A 137 -20.48 -0.30 -0.09
CA THR A 137 -21.02 -0.55 1.25
C THR A 137 -22.46 -1.04 1.16
N ASP A 138 -22.73 -2.17 1.80
CA ASP A 138 -24.07 -2.72 1.94
C ASP A 138 -24.68 -2.27 3.27
N ILE A 139 -25.82 -1.58 3.21
CA ILE A 139 -26.61 -1.19 4.37
C ILE A 139 -27.88 -2.03 4.39
N VAL A 140 -28.07 -2.82 5.45
CA VAL A 140 -29.24 -3.66 5.63
C VAL A 140 -30.02 -3.22 6.85
N VAL A 141 -31.21 -2.71 6.61
CA VAL A 141 -32.23 -2.43 7.63
C VAL A 141 -33.13 -3.66 7.73
N SER A 142 -33.23 -4.25 8.92
CA SER A 142 -34.06 -5.43 9.15
C SER A 142 -34.72 -5.38 10.51
N ARG A 143 -35.74 -6.22 10.69
CA ARG A 143 -36.32 -6.47 12.01
C ARG A 143 -35.26 -7.01 12.99
N HIS A 144 -35.26 -6.49 14.21
CA HIS A 144 -34.45 -7.02 15.31
C HIS A 144 -35.15 -8.18 16.02
N ARG A 145 -36.49 -8.17 16.03
CA ARG A 145 -37.32 -9.21 16.67
C ARG A 145 -38.13 -9.98 15.62
N SER A 146 -38.36 -11.25 15.91
CA SER A 146 -39.32 -12.07 15.16
C SER A 146 -40.68 -12.05 15.86
N PRO A 147 -41.79 -11.87 15.13
CA PRO A 147 -43.11 -12.21 15.65
C PRO A 147 -43.10 -13.71 15.98
N GLY A 148 -43.36 -14.07 17.23
CA GLY A 148 -43.45 -15.48 17.65
C GLY A 148 -44.65 -16.19 17.02
N PRO A 149 -44.84 -17.50 17.33
CA PRO A 149 -45.98 -18.26 16.81
C PRO A 149 -47.29 -17.87 17.51
N GLY A 150 -48.18 -17.19 16.78
CA GLY A 150 -49.60 -17.02 17.11
C GLY A 150 -49.95 -15.98 18.18
N GLY A 151 -51.18 -15.47 18.12
CA GLY A 151 -51.77 -14.57 19.12
C GLY A 151 -52.68 -13.49 18.52
N TRP A 152 -53.69 -13.06 19.29
CA TRP A 152 -54.68 -12.06 18.88
C TRP A 152 -54.05 -10.69 18.51
N SER A 153 -52.87 -10.37 19.05
CA SER A 153 -52.14 -9.11 18.80
C SER A 153 -50.99 -9.21 17.78
N GLN A 154 -50.81 -10.36 17.13
CA GLN A 154 -49.64 -10.64 16.28
C GLN A 154 -49.57 -9.71 15.05
N ASN A 155 -50.69 -9.48 14.36
CA ASN A 155 -50.75 -8.60 13.20
C ASN A 155 -50.43 -7.14 13.55
N ARG A 156 -50.83 -6.68 14.75
CA ARG A 156 -50.49 -5.36 15.27
C ARG A 156 -48.99 -5.22 15.49
N TYR A 157 -48.38 -6.23 16.10
CA TYR A 157 -46.95 -6.26 16.39
C TYR A 157 -46.10 -6.35 15.11
N ALA A 158 -46.50 -7.19 14.16
CA ALA A 158 -45.85 -7.30 12.86
C ALA A 158 -45.92 -5.98 12.08
N ARG A 159 -47.09 -5.32 12.05
CA ARG A 159 -47.26 -4.01 11.41
C ARG A 159 -46.38 -2.93 12.07
N LYS A 160 -46.30 -2.90 13.40
CA LYS A 160 -45.41 -1.97 14.12
C LYS A 160 -43.95 -2.16 13.70
N ILE A 161 -43.45 -3.40 13.70
CA ILE A 161 -42.05 -3.71 13.34
C ILE A 161 -41.79 -3.37 11.87
N HIS A 162 -42.64 -3.83 10.95
CA HIS A 162 -42.44 -3.60 9.52
C HIS A 162 -42.56 -2.12 9.14
N GLY A 163 -43.45 -1.38 9.82
CA GLY A 163 -43.54 0.07 9.70
C GLY A 163 -42.26 0.76 10.17
N ALA A 164 -41.71 0.34 11.31
CA ALA A 164 -40.44 0.86 11.82
C ALA A 164 -39.26 0.59 10.88
N VAL A 165 -39.18 -0.60 10.27
CA VAL A 165 -38.15 -0.94 9.26
C VAL A 165 -38.29 -0.03 8.03
N MET A 166 -39.51 0.19 7.53
CA MET A 166 -39.76 1.09 6.40
C MET A 166 -39.37 2.53 6.73
N GLN A 167 -39.78 3.03 7.90
CA GLN A 167 -39.45 4.38 8.36
C GLN A 167 -37.93 4.56 8.47
N LYS A 168 -37.22 3.60 9.06
CA LYS A 168 -35.76 3.65 9.18
C LYS A 168 -35.07 3.57 7.83
N GLY A 169 -35.62 2.78 6.90
CA GLY A 169 -35.17 2.73 5.51
C GLY A 169 -35.27 4.10 4.83
N ARG A 170 -36.40 4.80 4.95
CA ARG A 170 -36.58 6.16 4.40
C ARG A 170 -35.65 7.18 5.02
N GLU A 171 -35.41 7.09 6.33
CA GLU A 171 -34.45 7.97 7.02
C GLU A 171 -33.03 7.78 6.48
N ILE A 172 -32.59 6.54 6.29
CA ILE A 172 -31.27 6.22 5.69
C ILE A 172 -31.20 6.71 4.25
N GLU A 173 -32.25 6.49 3.46
CA GLU A 173 -32.34 6.96 2.09
C GLU A 173 -32.16 8.48 1.99
N ALA A 174 -32.82 9.24 2.87
CA ALA A 174 -32.67 10.70 2.92
C ALA A 174 -31.24 11.13 3.26
N ARG A 175 -30.57 10.42 4.19
CA ARG A 175 -29.15 10.70 4.53
C ARG A 175 -28.21 10.43 3.36
N LEU A 176 -28.40 9.30 2.66
CA LEU A 176 -27.58 8.95 1.50
C LEU A 176 -27.75 9.97 0.36
N ARG A 177 -29.00 10.35 0.07
CA ARG A 177 -29.30 11.38 -0.92
C ARG A 177 -28.74 12.74 -0.54
N GLY A 178 -28.86 13.12 0.74
CA GLY A 178 -28.29 14.37 1.27
C GLY A 178 -26.76 14.43 1.19
N ALA A 179 -26.08 13.28 1.23
CA ALA A 179 -24.64 13.17 1.05
C ALA A 179 -24.19 13.04 -0.41
N GLY A 180 -25.13 13.00 -1.37
CA GLY A 180 -24.81 12.87 -2.80
C GLY A 180 -24.21 11.51 -3.19
N LEU A 181 -24.50 10.45 -2.43
CA LEU A 181 -23.97 9.11 -2.71
C LEU A 181 -24.91 8.32 -3.61
N ASP A 182 -24.36 7.66 -4.62
CA ASP A 182 -25.11 6.74 -5.48
C ASP A 182 -25.44 5.43 -4.75
N TYR A 183 -26.71 5.01 -4.84
CA TYR A 183 -27.17 3.78 -4.20
C TYR A 183 -28.23 3.02 -5.01
N GLU A 184 -28.16 1.70 -4.94
CA GLU A 184 -29.23 0.78 -5.36
C GLU A 184 -30.06 0.39 -4.14
N LYS A 185 -31.39 0.46 -4.23
CA LYS A 185 -32.31 0.15 -3.12
C LYS A 185 -33.18 -1.07 -3.44
N LYS A 186 -33.21 -2.04 -2.53
CA LYS A 186 -34.07 -3.23 -2.62
C LYS A 186 -34.95 -3.35 -1.37
N GLU A 187 -36.26 -3.28 -1.57
CA GLU A 187 -37.26 -3.44 -0.51
C GLU A 187 -37.91 -4.81 -0.55
N THR A 188 -37.99 -5.47 0.60
CA THR A 188 -38.80 -6.69 0.79
C THR A 188 -40.08 -6.31 1.51
N LYS A 189 -41.20 -6.27 0.77
CA LYS A 189 -42.52 -5.92 1.32
C LYS A 189 -43.03 -7.02 2.26
N ALA A 190 -43.72 -6.61 3.32
CA ALA A 190 -44.36 -7.50 4.27
C ALA A 190 -45.65 -6.86 4.81
N PHE A 191 -46.41 -7.58 5.64
CA PHE A 191 -47.68 -7.09 6.16
C PHE A 191 -47.52 -5.75 6.89
N GLY A 192 -48.09 -4.68 6.32
CA GLY A 192 -48.10 -3.34 6.89
C GLY A 192 -46.75 -2.59 6.85
N GLY A 193 -45.79 -3.02 6.01
CA GLY A 193 -44.52 -2.31 5.85
C GLY A 193 -43.46 -3.10 5.08
N CYS A 194 -42.19 -2.99 5.48
CA CYS A 194 -41.08 -3.76 4.91
C CYS A 194 -40.52 -4.72 5.97
N SER A 195 -40.21 -5.96 5.60
CA SER A 195 -39.46 -6.87 6.48
C SER A 195 -37.96 -6.57 6.47
N ARG A 196 -37.46 -6.10 5.32
CA ARG A 196 -36.06 -5.76 5.07
C ARG A 196 -35.96 -4.67 4.00
N VAL A 197 -35.06 -3.72 4.20
CA VAL A 197 -34.62 -2.75 3.19
C VAL A 197 -33.11 -2.87 3.07
N ALA A 198 -32.60 -3.08 1.87
CA ALA A 198 -31.18 -3.15 1.59
C ALA A 198 -30.78 -2.02 0.65
N PHE A 199 -29.67 -1.35 0.95
CA PHE A 199 -29.02 -0.38 0.09
C PHE A 199 -27.64 -0.90 -0.27
N ARG A 200 -27.26 -0.78 -1.54
CA ARG A 200 -25.90 -0.95 -2.01
C ARG A 200 -25.39 0.42 -2.42
N VAL A 201 -24.44 0.95 -1.68
CA VAL A 201 -23.91 2.30 -1.86
C VAL A 201 -22.55 2.20 -2.53
N ALA A 202 -22.34 2.94 -3.62
CA ALA A 202 -21.07 2.98 -4.36
C ALA A 202 -20.05 3.89 -3.67
N ALA A 203 -19.78 3.63 -2.39
CA ALA A 203 -18.84 4.38 -1.57
C ALA A 203 -18.20 3.47 -0.50
N PRO A 204 -16.95 3.77 -0.09
CA PRO A 204 -16.32 3.10 1.04
C PRO A 204 -17.05 3.45 2.34
N ARG A 205 -16.93 2.56 3.34
CA ARG A 205 -17.66 2.64 4.60
C ARG A 205 -17.41 3.95 5.37
N GLU A 206 -16.23 4.53 5.22
CA GLU A 206 -15.85 5.80 5.86
C GLU A 206 -16.67 7.01 5.36
N MET A 207 -17.07 7.00 4.09
CA MET A 207 -17.84 8.08 3.47
C MET A 207 -19.35 7.95 3.73
N VAL A 208 -19.80 6.79 4.22
CA VAL A 208 -21.23 6.51 4.42
C VAL A 208 -21.70 7.14 5.75
N PRO A 209 -22.66 8.08 5.74
CA PRO A 209 -23.12 8.83 6.92
C PRO A 209 -24.09 8.03 7.82
N VAL A 210 -23.94 6.70 7.83
CA VAL A 210 -24.83 5.77 8.51
C VAL A 210 -24.00 4.82 9.37
N HIS A 211 -24.24 4.86 10.67
CA HIS A 211 -23.61 3.94 11.61
C HIS A 211 -24.46 2.69 11.86
N PRO A 212 -23.84 1.53 12.13
CA PRO A 212 -24.54 0.36 12.65
C PRO A 212 -25.32 0.72 13.91
N SER A 213 -26.58 0.28 13.99
CA SER A 213 -27.42 0.54 15.18
C SER A 213 -28.35 -0.64 15.44
N ARG A 214 -28.62 -0.89 16.73
CA ARG A 214 -29.60 -1.89 17.17
C ARG A 214 -30.61 -1.19 18.07
N GLY A 215 -31.84 -1.06 17.59
CA GLY A 215 -32.97 -0.56 18.36
C GLY A 215 -33.84 -1.70 18.89
N ALA A 216 -34.95 -1.33 19.55
CA ALA A 216 -35.89 -2.31 20.10
C ALA A 216 -36.52 -3.21 19.03
N ASP A 217 -36.94 -2.60 17.91
CA ASP A 217 -37.71 -3.26 16.83
C ASP A 217 -36.89 -3.43 15.53
N VAL A 218 -35.90 -2.57 15.30
CA VAL A 218 -35.14 -2.47 14.04
C VAL A 218 -33.65 -2.56 14.32
N GLN A 219 -32.91 -3.22 13.42
CA GLN A 219 -31.46 -3.19 13.39
C GLN A 219 -30.98 -2.70 12.01
N VAL A 220 -29.92 -1.91 12.04
CA VAL A 220 -29.20 -1.42 10.87
C VAL A 220 -27.81 -2.04 10.91
N ARG A 221 -27.49 -2.83 9.88
CA ARG A 221 -26.18 -3.39 9.66
C ARG A 221 -25.53 -2.64 8.50
N VAL A 222 -24.29 -2.19 8.70
CA VAL A 222 -23.49 -1.55 7.65
C VAL A 222 -22.25 -2.41 7.49
N THR A 223 -22.06 -2.96 6.30
CA THR A 223 -20.97 -3.89 5.99
C THR A 223 -20.27 -3.47 4.71
N GLY A 224 -18.93 -3.47 4.71
CA GLY A 224 -18.17 -3.35 3.47
C GLY A 224 -18.34 -4.63 2.66
N ARG A 225 -18.50 -4.51 1.34
CA ARG A 225 -18.56 -5.69 0.48
C ARG A 225 -17.17 -6.33 0.44
N ARG A 226 -17.09 -7.63 0.72
CA ARG A 226 -15.81 -8.35 0.79
C ARG A 226 -15.21 -8.49 -0.59
N LEU A 227 -13.90 -8.28 -0.69
CA LEU A 227 -13.12 -8.70 -1.84
C LEU A 227 -12.99 -10.22 -1.86
N ASP A 228 -12.84 -10.81 -3.05
CA ASP A 228 -12.57 -12.25 -3.19
C ASP A 228 -11.22 -12.65 -2.59
N ARG A 229 -10.25 -11.71 -2.63
CA ARG A 229 -8.91 -11.87 -2.04
C ARG A 229 -8.50 -10.59 -1.34
N ILE A 230 -7.84 -10.74 -0.20
CA ILE A 230 -7.21 -9.63 0.52
C ILE A 230 -6.11 -9.06 -0.37
N ARG A 231 -6.09 -7.73 -0.48
CA ARG A 231 -5.04 -6.98 -1.19
C ARG A 231 -4.15 -6.27 -0.18
N PHE A 232 -2.89 -6.09 -0.56
CA PHE A 232 -1.90 -5.38 0.23
C PHE A 232 -1.41 -4.18 -0.57
N GLU A 233 -1.58 -2.98 -0.02
CA GLU A 233 -1.12 -1.75 -0.65
C GLU A 233 -0.08 -1.07 0.24
N PRO A 234 1.09 -0.65 -0.29
CA PRO A 234 2.10 0.05 0.50
C PRO A 234 1.53 1.29 1.20
N LEU A 235 1.82 1.45 2.50
CA LEU A 235 1.35 2.61 3.27
C LEU A 235 1.98 3.91 2.76
N SER A 236 3.27 3.87 2.43
CA SER A 236 3.92 4.90 1.64
C SER A 236 3.96 4.48 0.18
N GLY A 237 3.52 5.34 -0.74
CA GLY A 237 3.65 5.14 -2.18
C GLY A 237 5.10 5.22 -2.69
N ARG A 238 6.10 5.04 -1.81
CA ARG A 238 7.52 5.15 -2.11
C ARG A 238 8.08 3.74 -2.35
N PRO A 239 8.23 3.31 -3.61
CA PRO A 239 8.90 2.04 -3.92
C PRO A 239 10.32 1.99 -3.35
N ARG A 240 10.77 0.78 -2.96
CA ARG A 240 12.13 0.57 -2.44
C ARG A 240 13.17 0.94 -3.49
N TYR A 241 14.28 1.55 -3.06
CA TYR A 241 15.39 1.86 -3.96
C TYR A 241 16.19 0.59 -4.28
N LEU A 242 16.59 0.46 -5.54
CA LEU A 242 17.31 -0.70 -6.05
C LEU A 242 18.63 -0.31 -6.70
N ILE A 243 19.60 -1.22 -6.59
CA ILE A 243 20.81 -1.27 -7.41
C ILE A 243 20.56 -2.37 -8.43
N VAL A 244 20.50 -2.00 -9.71
CA VAL A 244 20.15 -2.91 -10.80
C VAL A 244 21.40 -3.20 -11.61
N GLY A 245 21.76 -4.47 -11.76
CA GLY A 245 22.78 -4.94 -12.69
C GLY A 245 22.13 -5.48 -13.95
N LEU A 246 22.70 -5.11 -15.10
CA LEU A 246 22.23 -5.56 -16.42
C LEU A 246 23.39 -6.18 -17.19
N ASP A 247 23.18 -7.39 -17.68
CA ASP A 247 24.05 -8.05 -18.65
C ASP A 247 23.35 -8.10 -20.01
N PRO A 248 23.71 -7.22 -20.96
CA PRO A 248 23.07 -7.15 -22.26
C PRO A 248 23.63 -8.19 -23.24
N GLY A 249 22.75 -8.89 -23.96
CA GLY A 249 23.17 -9.87 -24.97
C GLY A 249 21.99 -10.45 -25.76
N THR A 250 22.20 -11.63 -26.34
CA THR A 250 21.10 -12.42 -26.93
C THR A 250 20.13 -12.93 -25.85
N THR A 251 20.67 -13.25 -24.69
CA THR A 251 19.97 -13.39 -23.42
C THR A 251 20.33 -12.18 -22.57
N THR A 252 19.32 -11.44 -22.10
CA THR A 252 19.55 -10.32 -21.18
C THR A 252 19.38 -10.83 -19.75
N GLY A 253 20.42 -10.67 -18.93
CA GLY A 253 20.36 -10.90 -17.49
C GLY A 253 19.94 -9.63 -16.75
N ILE A 254 19.00 -9.76 -15.81
CA ILE A 254 18.55 -8.68 -14.92
C ILE A 254 18.70 -9.14 -13.48
N ALA A 255 19.45 -8.37 -12.70
CA ALA A 255 19.54 -8.53 -11.26
C ALA A 255 19.21 -7.21 -10.57
N ALA A 256 18.42 -7.26 -9.50
CA ALA A 256 18.18 -6.10 -8.65
C ALA A 256 18.38 -6.47 -7.18
N VAL A 257 19.20 -5.68 -6.50
CA VAL A 257 19.43 -5.79 -5.05
C VAL A 257 18.95 -4.52 -4.35
N ASP A 258 18.52 -4.63 -3.10
CA ASP A 258 18.21 -3.46 -2.27
C ASP A 258 19.49 -2.74 -1.80
N LEU A 259 19.35 -1.58 -1.14
CA LEU A 259 20.48 -0.80 -0.66
C LEU A 259 21.26 -1.45 0.49
N ASP A 260 20.80 -2.59 1.01
CA ASP A 260 21.48 -3.40 2.01
C ASP A 260 22.16 -4.64 1.39
N GLY A 261 21.99 -4.87 0.09
CA GLY A 261 22.62 -5.95 -0.68
C GLY A 261 21.80 -7.25 -0.75
N ASN A 262 20.53 -7.22 -0.35
CA ASN A 262 19.64 -8.39 -0.48
C ASN A 262 19.09 -8.47 -1.91
N LEU A 263 19.04 -9.69 -2.45
CA LEU A 263 18.48 -9.95 -3.78
C LEU A 263 16.95 -9.79 -3.79
N VAL A 264 16.46 -8.94 -4.70
CA VAL A 264 15.03 -8.64 -4.89
C VAL A 264 14.50 -9.32 -6.15
N LEU A 265 15.25 -9.22 -7.25
CA LEU A 265 14.93 -9.79 -8.54
C LEU A 265 16.20 -10.42 -9.15
N LEU A 266 16.05 -11.62 -9.70
CA LEU A 266 17.03 -12.23 -10.57
C LEU A 266 16.29 -12.98 -11.66
N THR A 267 16.51 -12.59 -12.91
CA THR A 267 15.85 -13.22 -14.05
C THR A 267 16.68 -13.04 -15.30
N SER A 268 16.40 -13.86 -16.31
CA SER A 268 17.00 -13.74 -17.63
C SER A 268 15.99 -14.16 -18.69
N SER A 269 16.04 -13.50 -19.84
CA SER A 269 15.19 -13.85 -20.97
C SER A 269 15.90 -13.65 -22.29
N ARG A 270 15.62 -14.53 -23.24
CA ARG A 270 16.05 -14.37 -24.63
C ARG A 270 15.15 -13.33 -25.30
N GLN A 271 15.76 -12.41 -26.05
CA GLN A 271 15.04 -11.40 -26.84
C GLN A 271 14.13 -10.45 -26.03
N MET A 272 14.49 -10.15 -24.79
CA MET A 272 13.73 -9.22 -23.95
C MET A 272 13.75 -7.80 -24.54
N THR A 273 12.58 -7.19 -24.72
CA THR A 273 12.50 -5.82 -25.25
C THR A 273 12.87 -4.79 -24.18
N MET A 274 13.26 -3.57 -24.60
CA MET A 274 13.59 -2.49 -23.65
C MET A 274 12.43 -2.17 -22.70
N SER A 275 11.20 -2.20 -23.22
CA SER A 275 9.98 -1.93 -22.45
C SER A 275 9.75 -3.02 -21.40
N GLU A 276 9.97 -4.29 -21.74
CA GLU A 276 9.88 -5.40 -20.79
C GLU A 276 10.92 -5.29 -19.68
N ILE A 277 12.17 -4.92 -20.01
CA ILE A 277 13.22 -4.70 -19.00
C ILE A 277 12.80 -3.59 -18.03
N VAL A 278 12.32 -2.46 -18.56
CA VAL A 278 11.84 -1.33 -17.73
C VAL A 278 10.65 -1.76 -16.87
N GLU A 279 9.69 -2.49 -17.42
CA GLU A 279 8.52 -2.96 -16.68
C GLU A 279 8.90 -3.92 -15.56
N GLU A 280 9.77 -4.90 -15.83
CA GLU A 280 10.22 -5.89 -14.85
C GLU A 280 10.95 -5.22 -13.68
N ILE A 281 11.84 -4.27 -14.00
CA ILE A 281 12.55 -3.47 -13.01
C ILE A 281 11.58 -2.59 -12.20
N TYR A 282 10.61 -1.95 -12.86
CA TYR A 282 9.62 -1.09 -12.21
C TYR A 282 8.74 -1.86 -11.23
N ARG A 283 8.36 -3.10 -11.57
CA ARG A 283 7.63 -4.01 -10.67
C ARG A 283 8.47 -4.41 -9.46
N ALA A 284 9.78 -4.55 -9.62
CA ALA A 284 10.68 -4.88 -8.51
C ALA A 284 10.88 -3.69 -7.56
N GLY A 285 10.91 -2.46 -8.06
CA GLY A 285 11.08 -1.25 -7.25
C GLY A 285 11.59 -0.05 -8.05
N LYS A 286 12.25 0.88 -7.37
CA LYS A 286 12.76 2.13 -7.96
C LYS A 286 14.27 2.07 -8.16
N PRO A 287 14.77 1.97 -9.41
CA PRO A 287 16.21 1.97 -9.67
C PRO A 287 16.84 3.28 -9.23
N LEU A 288 17.81 3.18 -8.33
CA LEU A 288 18.67 4.30 -7.95
C LEU A 288 19.98 4.26 -8.73
N ILE A 289 20.55 3.07 -8.87
CA ILE A 289 21.82 2.83 -9.57
C ILE A 289 21.58 1.76 -10.63
N VAL A 290 22.14 1.97 -11.82
CA VAL A 290 22.22 0.95 -12.87
C VAL A 290 23.69 0.65 -13.10
N ALA A 291 24.04 -0.62 -12.93
CA ALA A 291 25.38 -1.16 -13.00
C ALA A 291 25.57 -2.03 -14.24
N SER A 292 26.76 -1.93 -14.83
CA SER A 292 27.26 -2.78 -15.92
C SER A 292 28.61 -3.33 -15.51
N ASP A 293 28.92 -4.58 -15.86
CA ASP A 293 30.22 -5.19 -15.60
C ASP A 293 31.32 -4.75 -16.58
N VAL A 294 30.94 -4.08 -17.68
CA VAL A 294 31.84 -3.52 -18.70
C VAL A 294 31.95 -2.00 -18.61
N GLN A 295 33.15 -1.47 -18.88
CA GLN A 295 33.42 -0.05 -19.09
C GLN A 295 34.00 0.19 -20.51
N PRO A 296 33.44 1.10 -21.34
CA PRO A 296 32.27 1.96 -21.06
C PRO A 296 30.96 1.17 -20.98
N MET A 297 29.95 1.77 -20.32
CA MET A 297 28.62 1.16 -20.18
C MET A 297 27.98 0.93 -21.56
N PRO A 298 27.44 -0.27 -21.86
CA PRO A 298 26.76 -0.56 -23.12
C PRO A 298 25.55 0.36 -23.35
N TYR A 299 25.28 0.68 -24.63
CA TYR A 299 24.22 1.61 -25.02
C TYR A 299 22.81 1.17 -24.57
N SER A 300 22.52 -0.13 -24.58
CA SER A 300 21.25 -0.68 -24.07
C SER A 300 21.08 -0.41 -22.57
N VAL A 301 22.13 -0.65 -21.77
CA VAL A 301 22.15 -0.38 -20.33
C VAL A 301 22.03 1.12 -20.06
N GLU A 302 22.70 1.95 -20.86
CA GLU A 302 22.61 3.40 -20.73
C GLU A 302 21.20 3.93 -21.00
N LYS A 303 20.47 3.35 -21.97
CA LYS A 303 19.05 3.67 -22.20
C LYS A 303 18.18 3.35 -20.98
N VAL A 304 18.33 2.17 -20.38
CA VAL A 304 17.59 1.81 -19.17
C VAL A 304 17.92 2.78 -18.03
N ARG A 305 19.21 3.09 -17.83
CA ARG A 305 19.65 4.06 -16.83
C ARG A 305 18.98 5.42 -17.02
N ARG A 306 18.94 5.94 -18.25
CA ARG A 306 18.30 7.22 -18.57
C ARG A 306 16.79 7.19 -18.33
N ALA A 307 16.11 6.08 -18.67
CA ALA A 307 14.68 5.92 -18.43
C ALA A 307 14.29 6.06 -16.94
N PHE A 308 15.17 5.61 -16.03
CA PHE A 308 14.96 5.71 -14.59
C PHE A 308 15.62 6.93 -13.92
N ASN A 309 16.33 7.78 -14.67
CA ASN A 309 17.20 8.82 -14.13
C ASN A 309 18.16 8.27 -13.03
N ALA A 310 18.70 7.08 -13.29
CA ALA A 310 19.55 6.37 -12.33
C ALA A 310 21.02 6.76 -12.46
N ILE A 311 21.77 6.57 -11.38
CA ILE A 311 23.21 6.78 -11.31
C ILE A 311 23.91 5.64 -12.05
N ALA A 312 24.84 5.97 -12.95
CA ALA A 312 25.63 4.96 -13.65
C ALA A 312 26.69 4.37 -12.70
N TYR A 313 26.84 3.05 -12.73
CA TYR A 313 27.99 2.37 -12.14
C TYR A 313 28.67 1.48 -13.18
N THR A 314 29.99 1.57 -13.26
CA THR A 314 30.84 0.65 -14.00
C THR A 314 32.10 0.38 -13.17
N PRO A 315 32.62 -0.85 -13.16
CA PRO A 315 33.85 -1.15 -12.43
C PRO A 315 35.04 -0.43 -13.08
N LYS A 316 36.05 -0.04 -12.28
CA LYS A 316 37.25 0.65 -12.79
C LYS A 316 38.10 -0.22 -13.72
N GLN A 317 38.01 -1.53 -13.55
CA GLN A 317 38.67 -2.56 -14.35
C GLN A 317 37.70 -3.72 -14.53
N PRO A 318 37.77 -4.46 -15.65
CA PRO A 318 36.94 -5.65 -15.84
C PRO A 318 37.07 -6.63 -14.68
N LEU A 319 35.94 -7.10 -14.16
CA LEU A 319 35.91 -8.06 -13.06
C LEU A 319 36.39 -9.44 -13.54
N PRO A 320 37.42 -10.05 -12.91
CA PRO A 320 37.79 -11.42 -13.18
C PRO A 320 36.63 -12.38 -12.91
N VAL A 321 36.58 -13.48 -13.66
CA VAL A 321 35.52 -14.49 -13.52
C VAL A 321 35.47 -15.07 -12.10
N GLU A 322 36.63 -15.30 -11.48
CA GLU A 322 36.74 -15.77 -10.08
C GLU A 322 36.06 -14.79 -9.10
N THR A 323 36.28 -13.48 -9.26
CA THR A 323 35.64 -12.45 -8.43
C THR A 323 34.13 -12.42 -8.62
N LYS A 324 33.64 -12.65 -9.84
CA LYS A 324 32.20 -12.77 -10.10
C LYS A 324 31.61 -13.94 -9.28
N TYR A 325 32.25 -15.12 -9.33
CA TYR A 325 31.83 -16.28 -8.55
C TYR A 325 31.84 -16.02 -7.03
N GLU A 326 32.88 -15.36 -6.51
CA GLU A 326 32.97 -15.01 -5.08
C GLU A 326 31.82 -14.08 -4.65
N LEU A 327 31.53 -13.03 -5.44
CA LEU A 327 30.44 -12.10 -5.15
C LEU A 327 29.08 -12.79 -5.16
N THR A 328 28.86 -13.72 -6.10
CA THR A 328 27.57 -14.39 -6.27
C THR A 328 27.44 -15.68 -5.45
N ALA A 329 28.47 -16.09 -4.70
CA ALA A 329 28.52 -17.40 -4.03
C ALA A 329 27.36 -17.67 -3.05
N ALA A 330 26.79 -16.62 -2.46
CA ALA A 330 25.67 -16.73 -1.53
C ALA A 330 24.29 -16.87 -2.22
N PHE A 331 24.24 -16.80 -3.55
CA PHE A 331 23.00 -16.76 -4.32
C PHE A 331 22.94 -17.89 -5.35
N THR A 332 21.72 -18.36 -5.59
CA THR A 332 21.45 -19.33 -6.66
C THR A 332 21.10 -18.60 -7.95
N TYR A 333 21.77 -18.94 -9.04
CA TYR A 333 21.50 -18.44 -10.39
C TYR A 333 21.48 -19.62 -11.37
N THR A 334 20.80 -19.45 -12.50
CA THR A 334 20.57 -20.54 -13.46
C THR A 334 21.54 -20.53 -14.64
N ASN A 335 22.15 -19.37 -14.94
CA ASN A 335 23.03 -19.20 -16.08
C ASN A 335 24.07 -18.08 -15.85
N ASP A 336 25.03 -18.01 -16.75
CA ASP A 336 26.13 -17.03 -16.69
C ASP A 336 25.66 -15.58 -16.80
N HIS A 337 24.55 -15.30 -17.51
CA HIS A 337 24.02 -13.94 -17.65
C HIS A 337 23.39 -13.43 -16.34
N GLU A 338 22.68 -14.29 -15.63
CA GLU A 338 22.18 -13.99 -14.27
C GLU A 338 23.34 -13.74 -13.31
N ARG A 339 24.39 -14.57 -13.36
CA ARG A 339 25.60 -14.38 -12.55
C ARG A 339 26.24 -13.03 -12.87
N ASP A 340 26.42 -12.69 -14.13
CA ASP A 340 27.12 -11.49 -14.55
C ASP A 340 26.34 -10.22 -14.19
N ALA A 341 25.02 -10.21 -14.43
CA ALA A 341 24.13 -9.15 -13.98
C ALA A 341 24.14 -9.00 -12.45
N LEU A 342 24.08 -10.11 -11.70
CA LEU A 342 24.14 -10.09 -10.23
C LEU A 342 25.49 -9.58 -9.72
N SER A 343 26.58 -10.01 -10.35
CA SER A 343 27.93 -9.57 -9.98
C SER A 343 28.10 -8.06 -10.15
N ALA A 344 27.55 -7.47 -11.22
CA ALA A 344 27.57 -6.04 -11.46
C ALA A 344 26.81 -5.26 -10.36
N ALA A 345 25.63 -5.76 -9.97
CA ALA A 345 24.82 -5.15 -8.91
C ALA A 345 25.52 -5.22 -7.54
N LEU A 346 26.11 -6.38 -7.21
CA LEU A 346 26.81 -6.59 -5.94
C LEU A 346 28.14 -5.83 -5.86
N ASP A 347 28.87 -5.70 -6.97
CA ASP A 347 30.08 -4.89 -7.03
C ASP A 347 29.75 -3.39 -6.80
N ALA A 348 28.67 -2.91 -7.43
CA ALA A 348 28.15 -1.56 -7.18
C ALA A 348 27.82 -1.35 -5.69
N TYR A 349 27.11 -2.29 -5.07
CA TYR A 349 26.82 -2.27 -3.63
C TYR A 349 28.09 -2.24 -2.78
N ARG A 350 29.06 -3.11 -3.06
CA ARG A 350 30.34 -3.20 -2.33
C ARG A 350 31.10 -1.88 -2.37
N SER A 351 31.12 -1.21 -3.53
CA SER A 351 31.77 0.09 -3.69
C SER A 351 31.15 1.20 -2.82
N LEU A 352 29.84 1.11 -2.56
CA LEU A 352 29.07 2.11 -1.81
C LEU A 352 28.92 1.78 -0.33
N GLN A 353 29.23 0.54 0.07
CA GLN A 353 29.03 0.05 1.43
C GLN A 353 29.70 0.93 2.51
N SER A 354 30.89 1.47 2.22
CA SER A 354 31.60 2.38 3.13
C SER A 354 30.86 3.70 3.33
N LYS A 355 30.30 4.27 2.26
CA LYS A 355 29.47 5.48 2.30
C LYS A 355 28.16 5.23 3.05
N PHE A 356 27.47 4.13 2.76
CA PHE A 356 26.23 3.77 3.45
C PHE A 356 26.45 3.58 4.95
N ARG A 357 27.55 2.94 5.35
CA ARG A 357 27.91 2.77 6.76
C ARG A 357 28.19 4.10 7.47
N ASN A 358 28.82 5.06 6.77
CA ASN A 358 29.04 6.40 7.32
C ASN A 358 27.72 7.15 7.51
N ILE A 359 26.83 7.10 6.52
CA ILE A 359 25.49 7.70 6.60
C ILE A 359 24.71 7.13 7.79
N THR A 360 24.64 5.80 7.93
CA THR A 360 23.92 5.15 9.05
C THR A 360 24.46 5.56 10.43
N LYS A 361 25.77 5.86 10.56
CA LYS A 361 26.34 6.34 11.82
C LYS A 361 25.97 7.79 12.17
N ARG A 362 25.75 8.63 11.15
CA ARG A 362 25.45 10.06 11.32
C ARG A 362 23.95 10.33 11.44
N VAL A 363 23.10 9.47 10.88
CA VAL A 363 21.64 9.63 10.89
C VAL A 363 21.05 9.03 12.16
N GLY A 364 20.25 9.81 12.89
CA GLY A 364 19.55 9.33 14.08
C GLY A 364 18.39 8.36 13.75
N PRO A 365 17.79 7.71 14.76
CA PRO A 365 16.59 6.88 14.57
C PRO A 365 15.39 7.71 14.09
N GLY A 366 14.58 7.15 13.21
CA GLY A 366 13.34 7.78 12.75
C GLY A 366 13.38 8.38 11.34
N PHE A 367 14.52 8.29 10.65
CA PHE A 367 14.62 8.64 9.24
C PHE A 367 14.66 7.39 8.37
N ASP A 368 13.99 7.42 7.22
CA ASP A 368 14.11 6.37 6.21
C ASP A 368 15.53 6.41 5.60
N LEU A 369 16.39 5.48 6.01
CA LEU A 369 17.78 5.43 5.56
C LEU A 369 17.89 5.29 4.03
N ASP A 370 16.94 4.61 3.38
CA ASP A 370 16.98 4.41 1.94
C ASP A 370 16.79 5.73 1.20
N GLU A 371 15.88 6.59 1.68
CA GLU A 371 15.65 7.91 1.12
C GLU A 371 16.83 8.85 1.38
N VAL A 372 17.41 8.81 2.58
CA VAL A 372 18.61 9.59 2.91
C VAL A 372 19.78 9.18 2.00
N ARG A 373 20.03 7.88 1.88
CA ARG A 373 21.08 7.33 0.99
C ARG A 373 20.84 7.75 -0.45
N ALA A 374 19.61 7.68 -0.93
CA ALA A 374 19.27 8.07 -2.31
C ALA A 374 19.54 9.56 -2.58
N ARG A 375 19.15 10.46 -1.68
CA ARG A 375 19.39 11.90 -1.83
C ARG A 375 20.87 12.27 -1.76
N VAL A 376 21.61 11.66 -0.83
CA VAL A 376 23.06 11.87 -0.72
C VAL A 376 23.78 11.39 -1.97
N LEU A 377 23.39 10.23 -2.52
CA LEU A 377 23.98 9.73 -3.77
C LEU A 377 23.65 10.60 -5.00
N ARG A 378 22.51 11.34 -4.98
CA ARG A 378 22.18 12.35 -5.99
C ARG A 378 22.91 13.68 -5.80
N GLY A 379 23.79 13.80 -4.78
CA GLY A 379 24.65 14.95 -4.58
C GLY A 379 24.17 15.95 -3.53
N GLN A 380 23.09 15.65 -2.79
CA GLN A 380 22.67 16.51 -1.68
C GLN A 380 23.56 16.30 -0.44
N PRO A 381 23.97 17.36 0.28
CA PRO A 381 24.70 17.21 1.52
C PRO A 381 23.81 16.59 2.60
N LEU A 382 24.39 15.73 3.45
CA LEU A 382 23.65 14.95 4.44
C LEU A 382 22.85 15.83 5.40
N ASP A 383 23.43 16.94 5.84
CA ASP A 383 22.84 17.80 6.87
C ASP A 383 21.56 18.48 6.34
N THR A 384 21.58 18.99 5.10
CA THR A 384 20.38 19.53 4.43
C THR A 384 19.29 18.46 4.21
N VAL A 385 19.67 17.22 3.89
CA VAL A 385 18.69 16.13 3.74
C VAL A 385 17.98 15.85 5.07
N ILE A 386 18.69 15.89 6.19
CA ILE A 386 18.11 15.67 7.52
C ILE A 386 17.17 16.83 7.87
N GLU A 387 17.57 18.08 7.65
CA GLU A 387 16.76 19.28 7.89
C GLU A 387 15.44 19.27 7.08
N ASP A 388 15.53 18.98 5.78
CA ASP A 388 14.37 18.86 4.89
C ASP A 388 13.40 17.76 5.35
N MET A 389 13.93 16.64 5.84
CA MET A 389 13.13 15.51 6.31
C MET A 389 12.52 15.75 7.70
N GLN A 390 13.11 16.62 8.52
CA GLN A 390 12.56 17.05 9.81
C GLN A 390 11.43 18.07 9.66
N GLY A 391 11.19 18.58 8.44
CA GLY A 391 10.16 19.59 8.21
C GLY A 391 10.50 20.94 8.83
N ALA A 392 11.80 21.28 8.97
CA ALA A 392 12.18 22.65 9.21
C ALA A 392 11.69 23.47 8.00
N PRO A 393 10.90 24.54 8.19
CA PRO A 393 10.52 25.39 7.07
C PRO A 393 11.82 25.93 6.47
N LEU A 394 12.03 25.63 5.18
CA LEU A 394 13.10 26.25 4.40
C LEU A 394 13.05 27.76 4.68
N PRO A 395 14.18 28.45 4.92
CA PRO A 395 14.23 29.88 4.67
C PRO A 395 13.72 30.06 3.25
N ILE A 396 12.70 30.89 3.07
CA ILE A 396 12.26 31.31 1.76
C ILE A 396 13.46 32.07 1.16
N THR A 397 14.35 31.36 0.48
CA THR A 397 15.23 32.00 -0.49
C THR A 397 14.31 32.49 -1.59
N GLU A 398 14.19 33.81 -1.67
CA GLU A 398 13.50 34.50 -2.75
C GLU A 398 13.87 33.83 -4.06
N ALA A 399 12.85 33.33 -4.76
CA ALA A 399 13.02 32.70 -6.05
C ALA A 399 13.74 33.67 -6.98
N GLU A 400 14.94 33.31 -7.41
CA GLU A 400 15.57 33.95 -8.55
C GLU A 400 14.58 33.92 -9.72
N PRO A 401 14.36 35.05 -10.42
CA PRO A 401 13.35 35.14 -11.47
C PRO A 401 13.65 34.11 -12.56
N ALA A 402 12.61 33.34 -12.91
CA ALA A 402 12.66 32.31 -13.92
C ALA A 402 13.31 32.81 -15.21
N ALA A 403 14.40 32.14 -15.61
CA ALA A 403 14.96 32.31 -16.94
C ALA A 403 13.88 32.02 -18.01
N PRO A 404 13.87 32.76 -19.13
CA PRO A 404 12.87 32.58 -20.17
C PRO A 404 12.96 31.16 -20.74
N ALA A 405 11.78 30.58 -21.01
CA ALA A 405 11.64 29.23 -21.55
C ALA A 405 12.43 29.06 -22.87
N PRO A 406 13.06 27.90 -23.10
CA PRO A 406 13.72 27.62 -24.37
C PRO A 406 12.70 27.61 -25.52
N GLU A 407 13.11 28.12 -26.68
CA GLU A 407 12.31 28.12 -27.91
C GLU A 407 11.85 26.70 -28.27
N ARG A 408 10.56 26.56 -28.57
CA ARG A 408 9.93 25.29 -28.93
C ARG A 408 10.55 24.73 -30.21
N SER A 409 11.03 23.49 -30.15
CA SER A 409 11.57 22.76 -31.30
C SER A 409 10.49 22.36 -32.30
N VAL A 410 10.88 22.25 -33.58
CA VAL A 410 10.07 21.89 -34.76
C VAL A 410 9.22 20.61 -34.59
N ASP A 411 9.57 19.75 -33.63
CA ASP A 411 8.83 18.52 -33.31
C ASP A 411 7.44 18.78 -32.68
N ASP A 412 7.24 19.90 -31.98
CA ASP A 412 5.96 20.22 -31.32
C ASP A 412 4.84 20.56 -32.34
N GLU A 413 5.20 21.21 -33.45
CA GLU A 413 4.23 21.54 -34.51
C GLU A 413 3.73 20.28 -35.24
N ARG A 414 4.62 19.29 -35.40
CA ARG A 414 4.29 18.02 -36.06
C ARG A 414 3.37 17.16 -35.21
N VAL A 415 3.55 17.19 -33.88
CA VAL A 415 2.66 16.52 -32.92
C VAL A 415 1.27 17.17 -32.93
N MET A 416 1.18 18.51 -32.91
CA MET A 416 -0.12 19.18 -33.00
C MET A 416 -0.85 18.92 -34.33
N ALA A 417 -0.13 18.85 -35.45
CA ALA A 417 -0.71 18.54 -36.75
C ALA A 417 -1.26 17.10 -36.81
N LEU A 418 -0.54 16.14 -36.22
CA LEU A 418 -0.95 14.74 -36.14
C LEU A 418 -2.18 14.56 -35.23
N ASP A 419 -2.22 15.23 -34.07
CA ASP A 419 -3.40 15.20 -33.18
C ASP A 419 -4.64 15.79 -33.84
N GLY A 420 -4.48 16.88 -34.61
CA GLY A 420 -5.57 17.44 -35.42
C GLY A 420 -6.09 16.49 -36.49
N MET A 421 -5.20 15.69 -37.10
CA MET A 421 -5.56 14.70 -38.11
C MET A 421 -6.28 13.49 -37.50
N VAL A 422 -5.81 13.01 -36.35
CA VAL A 422 -6.46 11.93 -35.58
C VAL A 422 -7.87 12.33 -35.14
N LYS A 423 -8.05 13.57 -34.69
CA LYS A 423 -9.37 14.08 -34.30
C LYS A 423 -10.36 14.09 -35.47
N ARG A 424 -9.94 14.55 -36.65
CA ARG A 424 -10.76 14.54 -37.87
C ARG A 424 -11.13 13.13 -38.34
N LEU A 425 -10.17 12.20 -38.32
CA LEU A 425 -10.43 10.81 -38.68
C LEU A 425 -11.42 10.13 -37.73
N ARG A 426 -11.33 10.41 -36.43
CA ARG A 426 -12.29 9.90 -35.44
C ARG A 426 -13.71 10.42 -35.69
N SER A 427 -13.85 11.70 -36.03
CA SER A 427 -15.14 12.28 -36.39
C SER A 427 -15.73 11.65 -37.66
N TYR A 428 -14.91 11.41 -38.67
CA TYR A 428 -15.37 10.78 -39.93
C TYR A 428 -15.79 9.31 -39.75
N VAL A 429 -15.07 8.56 -38.92
CA VAL A 429 -15.45 7.19 -38.57
C VAL A 429 -16.77 7.16 -37.80
N GLN A 430 -16.99 8.10 -36.89
CA GLN A 430 -18.24 8.21 -36.15
C GLN A 430 -19.42 8.49 -37.09
N GLU A 431 -19.26 9.42 -38.03
CA GLU A 431 -20.29 9.79 -39.00
C GLU A 431 -20.65 8.63 -39.95
N LEU A 432 -19.64 7.89 -40.45
CA LEU A 432 -19.86 6.67 -41.24
C LEU A 432 -20.56 5.57 -40.45
N GLN A 433 -20.21 5.38 -39.17
CA GLN A 433 -20.86 4.39 -38.31
C GLN A 433 -22.33 4.75 -38.04
N ASP A 434 -22.63 6.03 -37.86
CA ASP A 434 -24.00 6.48 -37.65
C ASP A 434 -24.83 6.38 -38.94
N THR A 435 -24.21 6.64 -40.10
CA THR A 435 -24.87 6.45 -41.42
C THR A 435 -25.17 4.97 -41.69
N LEU A 436 -24.25 4.06 -41.35
CA LEU A 436 -24.49 2.61 -41.47
C LEU A 436 -25.62 2.13 -40.54
N ARG A 437 -25.68 2.67 -39.31
CA ARG A 437 -26.76 2.36 -38.35
C ARG A 437 -28.13 2.84 -38.80
N GLU A 438 -28.20 3.96 -39.52
CA GLU A 438 -29.44 4.44 -40.14
C GLU A 438 -29.86 3.53 -41.29
N ARG A 439 -28.90 3.09 -42.11
CA ARG A 439 -29.15 2.17 -43.23
C ARG A 439 -29.56 0.75 -42.82
N ASP A 440 -29.09 0.27 -41.67
CA ASP A 440 -29.50 -1.02 -41.10
C ASP A 440 -30.88 -0.97 -40.40
N ARG A 441 -31.46 0.22 -40.25
CA ARG A 441 -32.79 0.45 -39.64
C ARG A 441 -33.91 0.68 -40.65
N GLU A 442 -33.57 1.00 -41.91
CA GLU A 442 -34.45 0.90 -43.07
C GLU A 442 -34.51 -0.54 -43.58
#